data_AF-A0A1F7JL46-F1
#
_entry.id   AF-A0A1F7JL46-F1
#
_cell.length_a   1.000
_cell.length_b   1.000
_cell.length_c   1.000
_cell.angle_alpha   90.00
_cell.angle_beta   90.00
_cell.angle_gamma   90.00
#
_symmetry.space_group_name_H-M   'P 1'
#
loop_
_entity.id
_entity.type
_entity.pdbx_description
1 polymer ?
#
loop_
_entity_poly.entity_id
_entity_poly.type
_entity_poly.pdbx_seq_one_letter_code
_entity_poly.pdbx_strand_id
1 'polypeptide(L)'
;MNRKIFLSLFSIAVMAIMVGAVTYAYFSDSGTSSGNVFATGTLDMQLANDNSTWTNSVTASVGQTNMAPGDTFTGDLYVRNNGTVSANHLDLDFTNALTEAGSPPGDGTTPSFASVLEISTFGYDSDGNGSTDVNLRALISDLNANEIIDFADIEAMSGTAYSDLTNLNYAGTQSTGHLIHIDGRLHPSLATNANQGDSDTVTFGIFMDQGPH
;
A
#
# COMPACT_ATOMS: atom_id res chain seq x y z
N MET A 1 87.50 43.66 -8.23
CA MET A 1 86.05 43.40 -8.12
C MET A 1 85.53 44.12 -6.87
N ASN A 2 84.56 45.02 -7.01
CA ASN A 2 84.13 45.87 -5.90
C ASN A 2 83.35 45.03 -4.87
N ARG A 3 83.89 44.90 -3.65
CA ARG A 3 83.29 44.13 -2.53
C ARG A 3 81.79 44.40 -2.34
N LYS A 4 81.34 45.62 -2.66
CA LYS A 4 79.95 46.06 -2.58
C LYS A 4 79.00 45.34 -3.57
N ILE A 5 79.48 45.00 -4.76
CA ILE A 5 78.68 44.31 -5.80
C ILE A 5 78.52 42.83 -5.45
N PHE A 6 79.58 42.21 -4.92
CA PHE A 6 79.54 40.81 -4.50
C PHE A 6 78.60 40.62 -3.30
N LEU A 7 78.59 41.57 -2.36
CA LEU A 7 77.68 41.55 -1.21
C LEU A 7 76.21 41.72 -1.63
N SER A 8 75.95 42.56 -2.63
CA SER A 8 74.62 42.76 -3.22
C SER A 8 74.12 41.49 -3.93
N LEU A 9 74.94 40.88 -4.78
CA LEU A 9 74.55 39.67 -5.51
C LEU A 9 74.34 38.48 -4.56
N PHE A 10 75.16 38.39 -3.51
CA PHE A 10 74.99 37.41 -2.43
C PHE A 10 73.68 37.64 -1.66
N SER A 11 73.32 38.89 -1.34
CA SER A 11 72.05 39.18 -0.67
C SER A 11 70.82 38.84 -1.51
N ILE A 12 70.90 39.01 -2.83
CA ILE A 12 69.80 38.68 -3.76
C ILE A 12 69.68 37.17 -3.91
N ALA A 13 70.80 36.45 -4.02
CA ALA A 13 70.80 34.99 -4.07
C ALA A 13 70.24 34.37 -2.77
N VAL A 14 70.60 34.92 -1.61
CA VAL A 14 70.07 34.50 -0.31
C VAL A 14 68.56 34.79 -0.21
N MET A 15 68.10 35.98 -0.64
CA MET A 15 66.66 36.26 -0.69
C MET A 15 65.90 35.34 -1.65
N ALA A 16 66.47 35.05 -2.83
CA ALA A 16 65.83 34.16 -3.80
C ALA A 16 65.69 32.73 -3.28
N ILE A 17 66.65 32.24 -2.49
CA ILE A 17 66.58 30.94 -1.80
C ILE A 17 65.52 30.97 -0.69
N MET A 18 65.44 32.05 0.09
CA MET A 18 64.46 32.22 1.18
C MET A 18 63.02 32.35 0.66
N VAL A 19 62.82 32.99 -0.48
CA VAL A 19 61.50 33.12 -1.13
C VAL A 19 61.14 31.87 -1.94
N GLY A 20 62.12 31.20 -2.55
CA GLY A 20 61.90 30.01 -3.39
C GLY A 20 61.71 28.70 -2.61
N ALA A 21 62.26 28.58 -1.39
CA ALA A 21 62.21 27.33 -0.61
C ALA A 21 61.04 27.24 0.39
N VAL A 22 60.24 28.30 0.57
CA VAL A 22 59.35 28.40 1.74
C VAL A 22 57.94 28.87 1.36
N THR A 23 57.31 28.21 0.40
CA THR A 23 55.83 28.19 0.35
C THR A 23 55.30 26.79 0.63
N TYR A 24 55.92 26.09 1.59
CA TYR A 24 55.29 24.96 2.25
C TYR A 24 54.46 25.53 3.40
N ALA A 25 53.15 25.26 3.40
CA ALA A 25 52.29 25.67 4.50
C ALA A 25 52.85 25.08 5.81
N TYR A 26 53.16 25.94 6.79
CA TYR A 26 53.79 25.54 8.06
C TYR A 26 52.87 24.67 8.94
N PHE A 27 51.56 24.73 8.67
CA PHE A 27 50.54 23.90 9.31
C PHE A 27 49.65 23.28 8.24
N SER A 28 49.52 21.96 8.27
CA SER A 28 48.51 21.19 7.53
C SER A 28 47.86 20.20 8.49
N ASP A 29 46.55 20.00 8.37
CA ASP A 29 45.81 18.97 9.10
C ASP A 29 45.00 18.13 8.10
N SER A 30 44.91 16.82 8.37
CA SER A 30 44.18 15.87 7.54
C SER A 30 43.38 14.93 8.45
N GLY A 31 42.06 14.94 8.30
CA GLY A 31 41.15 14.06 9.03
C GLY A 31 40.47 13.05 8.11
N THR A 32 40.39 11.79 8.54
CA THR A 32 39.68 10.72 7.84
C THR A 32 38.34 10.46 8.53
N SER A 33 37.24 10.50 7.77
CA SER A 33 35.95 10.00 8.21
C SER A 33 35.85 8.51 7.90
N SER A 34 36.01 7.67 8.92
CA SER A 34 35.93 6.20 8.84
C SER A 34 34.60 5.70 9.39
N GLY A 35 34.04 4.64 8.80
CA GLY A 35 32.79 4.04 9.27
C GLY A 35 31.52 4.67 8.70
N ASN A 36 31.60 5.39 7.58
CA ASN A 36 30.42 5.87 6.88
C ASN A 36 29.66 4.68 6.28
N VAL A 37 28.42 4.47 6.71
CA VAL A 37 27.54 3.40 6.23
C VAL A 37 26.37 4.02 5.49
N PHE A 38 26.10 3.53 4.28
CA PHE A 38 24.89 3.83 3.52
C PHE A 38 24.08 2.52 3.43
N ALA A 39 22.87 2.53 3.96
CA ALA A 39 21.97 1.38 3.93
C ALA A 39 20.58 1.82 3.49
N THR A 40 19.89 0.96 2.75
CA THR A 40 18.49 1.15 2.38
C THR A 40 17.59 0.48 3.42
N GLY A 41 16.42 1.06 3.67
CA GLY A 41 15.39 0.38 4.44
C GLY A 41 14.59 -0.61 3.57
N THR A 42 13.52 -1.14 4.15
CA THR A 42 12.59 -2.08 3.51
C THR A 42 11.15 -1.61 3.68
N LEU A 43 10.32 -1.93 2.69
CA LEU A 43 8.85 -1.93 2.78
C LEU A 43 8.41 -3.40 2.88
N ASP A 44 7.70 -3.76 3.94
CA ASP A 44 7.31 -5.16 4.22
C ASP A 44 5.84 -5.20 4.64
N MET A 45 4.96 -5.32 3.64
CA MET A 45 3.52 -5.40 3.84
C MET A 45 3.14 -6.80 4.34
N GLN A 46 2.36 -6.84 5.41
CA GLN A 46 1.80 -8.07 5.95
C GLN A 46 0.30 -7.94 6.17
N LEU A 47 -0.39 -9.06 6.07
CA LEU A 47 -1.84 -9.20 6.18
C LEU A 47 -2.19 -10.15 7.33
N ALA A 48 -3.36 -9.94 7.94
CA ALA A 48 -3.95 -10.84 8.93
C ALA A 48 -5.49 -10.76 8.89
N ASN A 49 -6.18 -11.84 9.22
CA ASN A 49 -7.65 -11.82 9.40
C ASN A 49 -8.06 -11.49 10.85
N ASP A 50 -7.13 -11.57 11.79
CA ASP A 50 -7.38 -11.54 13.24
C ASP A 50 -6.49 -10.53 13.98
N ASN A 51 -5.78 -9.66 13.25
CA ASN A 51 -4.80 -8.71 13.77
C ASN A 51 -3.67 -9.37 14.61
N SER A 52 -3.41 -10.66 14.44
CA SER A 52 -2.47 -11.41 15.28
C SER A 52 -1.51 -12.29 14.48
N THR A 53 -2.02 -12.99 13.46
CA THR A 53 -1.24 -13.91 12.64
C THR A 53 -0.89 -13.26 11.30
N TRP A 54 0.29 -12.66 11.24
CA TRP A 54 0.75 -11.86 10.12
C TRP A 54 1.50 -12.68 9.07
N THR A 55 1.07 -12.59 7.82
CA THR A 55 1.65 -13.29 6.66
C THR A 55 1.69 -12.36 5.44
N ASN A 56 2.30 -12.81 4.34
CA ASN A 56 2.28 -12.04 3.08
C ASN A 56 1.00 -12.23 2.26
N SER A 57 0.12 -13.14 2.71
CA SER A 57 -1.15 -13.46 2.05
C SER A 57 -2.07 -14.17 3.03
N VAL A 58 -3.35 -13.82 3.00
CA VAL A 58 -4.42 -14.48 3.75
C VAL A 58 -5.50 -14.96 2.80
N THR A 59 -6.36 -15.87 3.26
CA THR A 59 -7.52 -16.35 2.51
C THR A 59 -8.78 -16.23 3.37
N ALA A 60 -9.95 -16.21 2.72
CA ALA A 60 -11.25 -16.18 3.39
C ALA A 60 -11.43 -15.02 4.39
N SER A 61 -10.93 -13.83 4.06
CA SER A 61 -11.06 -12.64 4.90
C SER A 61 -12.50 -12.11 4.95
N VAL A 62 -13.28 -12.34 3.88
CA VAL A 62 -14.71 -12.05 3.79
C VAL A 62 -15.38 -13.28 3.17
N GLY A 63 -16.50 -13.72 3.73
CA GLY A 63 -17.31 -14.77 3.11
C GLY A 63 -18.26 -15.49 4.04
N GLN A 64 -19.23 -16.18 3.43
CA GLN A 64 -20.17 -17.08 4.09
C GLN A 64 -20.54 -18.20 3.10
N THR A 65 -20.89 -19.37 3.62
CA THR A 65 -21.31 -20.51 2.81
C THR A 65 -22.79 -20.80 3.01
N ASN A 66 -23.43 -21.42 2.02
CA ASN A 66 -24.83 -21.85 2.08
C ASN A 66 -25.81 -20.71 2.42
N MET A 67 -25.53 -19.51 1.90
CA MET A 67 -26.37 -18.33 2.14
C MET A 67 -27.75 -18.50 1.51
N ALA A 68 -28.78 -18.10 2.26
CA ALA A 68 -30.11 -17.85 1.78
C ALA A 68 -30.38 -16.33 1.68
N PRO A 69 -31.37 -15.89 0.87
CA PRO A 69 -31.70 -14.47 0.78
C PRO A 69 -31.97 -13.85 2.15
N GLY A 70 -31.27 -12.75 2.45
CA GLY A 70 -31.29 -12.04 3.73
C GLY A 70 -30.16 -12.43 4.70
N ASP A 71 -29.44 -13.53 4.46
CA ASP A 71 -28.28 -13.90 5.28
C ASP A 71 -27.16 -12.86 5.13
N THR A 72 -26.47 -12.61 6.24
CA THR A 72 -25.41 -11.61 6.35
C THR A 72 -24.03 -12.24 6.38
N PHE A 73 -23.02 -11.49 5.95
CA PHE A 73 -21.61 -11.82 6.14
C PHE A 73 -20.86 -10.60 6.70
N THR A 74 -19.74 -10.88 7.32
CA THR A 74 -18.81 -9.88 7.85
C THR A 74 -17.39 -10.35 7.56
N GLY A 75 -16.46 -9.44 7.40
CA GLY A 75 -15.06 -9.77 7.22
C GLY A 75 -14.13 -8.63 7.55
N ASP A 76 -13.03 -9.01 8.19
CA ASP A 76 -11.95 -8.12 8.59
C ASP A 76 -10.67 -8.54 7.88
N LEU A 77 -9.96 -7.54 7.36
CA LEU A 77 -8.63 -7.71 6.81
C LEU A 77 -7.74 -6.62 7.40
N TYR A 78 -6.69 -7.03 8.08
CA TYR A 78 -5.72 -6.13 8.68
C TYR A 78 -4.49 -6.05 7.79
N VAL A 79 -3.99 -4.83 7.58
CA VAL A 79 -2.76 -4.53 6.86
C VAL A 79 -1.77 -3.88 7.82
N ARG A 80 -0.50 -4.25 7.75
CA ARG A 80 0.57 -3.52 8.43
C ARG A 80 1.83 -3.44 7.58
N ASN A 81 2.72 -2.52 7.94
CA ASN A 81 4.08 -2.42 7.44
C ASN A 81 5.06 -2.83 8.55
N ASN A 82 5.65 -4.01 8.40
CA ASN A 82 6.71 -4.53 9.26
C ASN A 82 8.12 -4.08 8.80
N GLY A 83 8.18 -3.22 7.78
CA GLY A 83 9.39 -2.66 7.22
C GLY A 83 9.98 -1.54 8.08
N THR A 84 11.03 -0.91 7.54
CA THR A 84 11.74 0.20 8.18
C THR A 84 11.50 1.54 7.48
N VAL A 85 10.86 1.54 6.32
CA VAL A 85 10.45 2.76 5.62
C VAL A 85 8.93 2.84 5.58
N SER A 86 8.38 3.99 5.94
CA SER A 86 6.93 4.23 5.95
C SER A 86 6.37 4.28 4.53
N ALA A 87 5.28 3.56 4.28
CA ALA A 87 4.52 3.73 3.04
C ALA A 87 3.82 5.09 3.00
N ASN A 88 3.41 5.51 1.81
CA ASN A 88 2.62 6.72 1.61
C ASN A 88 1.13 6.39 1.55
N HIS A 89 0.76 5.35 0.80
CA HIS A 89 -0.63 4.99 0.55
C HIS A 89 -0.80 3.48 0.33
N LEU A 90 -2.07 3.04 0.35
CA LEU A 90 -2.50 1.72 -0.09
C LEU A 90 -3.40 1.82 -1.33
N ASP A 91 -3.29 0.85 -2.22
CA ASP A 91 -4.21 0.63 -3.32
C ASP A 91 -4.95 -0.69 -3.12
N LEU A 92 -6.27 -0.69 -3.34
CA LEU A 92 -7.10 -1.88 -3.28
C LEU A 92 -7.57 -2.29 -4.67
N ASP A 93 -7.48 -3.58 -4.95
CA ASP A 93 -7.91 -4.22 -6.19
C ASP A 93 -8.86 -5.38 -5.88
N PHE A 94 -9.80 -5.65 -6.79
CA PHE A 94 -10.88 -6.62 -6.56
C PHE A 94 -11.15 -7.44 -7.81
N THR A 95 -11.25 -8.75 -7.62
CA THR A 95 -11.69 -9.66 -8.69
C THR A 95 -12.68 -10.66 -8.14
N ASN A 96 -13.73 -10.95 -8.91
CA ASN A 96 -14.71 -11.98 -8.59
C ASN A 96 -14.48 -13.21 -9.46
N ALA A 97 -14.81 -14.37 -8.93
CA ALA A 97 -14.70 -15.63 -9.63
C ALA A 97 -15.95 -16.46 -9.37
N LEU A 98 -16.94 -16.22 -10.22
CA LEU A 98 -18.25 -16.84 -10.18
C LEU A 98 -18.18 -18.31 -10.59
N THR A 99 -18.87 -19.15 -9.82
CA THR A 99 -19.15 -20.54 -10.16
C THR A 99 -20.64 -20.78 -10.02
N GLU A 100 -21.30 -21.02 -11.16
CA GLU A 100 -22.73 -21.31 -11.25
C GLU A 100 -23.03 -22.75 -10.80
N ALA A 101 -24.23 -22.97 -10.28
CA ALA A 101 -24.68 -24.34 -10.01
C ALA A 101 -24.83 -25.13 -11.33
N GLY A 102 -24.36 -26.38 -11.34
CA GLY A 102 -24.39 -27.23 -12.54
C GLY A 102 -25.76 -27.79 -12.93
N SER A 103 -26.84 -27.43 -12.22
CA SER A 103 -28.20 -27.93 -12.47
C SER A 103 -29.27 -27.06 -11.79
N PRO A 104 -30.52 -27.06 -12.28
CA PRO A 104 -31.63 -26.36 -11.64
C PRO A 104 -31.81 -26.79 -10.17
N PRO A 105 -32.27 -25.89 -9.29
CA PRO A 105 -32.83 -24.58 -9.62
C PRO A 105 -31.84 -23.45 -9.92
N GLY A 106 -30.55 -23.58 -9.56
CA GLY A 106 -29.52 -22.54 -9.75
C GLY A 106 -28.82 -22.54 -11.12
N ASP A 107 -29.54 -22.88 -12.18
CA ASP A 107 -28.97 -22.93 -13.52
C ASP A 107 -29.30 -21.61 -14.23
N GLY A 108 -28.42 -20.61 -14.10
CA GLY A 108 -28.51 -19.37 -14.88
C GLY A 108 -27.83 -18.15 -14.27
N THR A 109 -27.05 -17.44 -15.10
CA THR A 109 -26.22 -16.28 -14.71
C THR A 109 -27.00 -14.98 -14.45
N THR A 110 -28.33 -15.00 -14.35
CA THR A 110 -29.15 -13.77 -14.32
C THR A 110 -30.21 -13.79 -13.19
N PRO A 111 -30.12 -12.87 -12.22
CA PRO A 111 -29.00 -11.95 -11.97
C PRO A 111 -27.73 -12.72 -11.56
N SER A 112 -26.55 -12.18 -11.87
CA SER A 112 -25.28 -12.79 -11.45
C SER A 112 -25.19 -12.84 -9.92
N PHE A 113 -24.59 -13.89 -9.37
CA PHE A 113 -24.45 -14.01 -7.91
C PHE A 113 -23.70 -12.82 -7.27
N ALA A 114 -22.66 -12.29 -7.93
CA ALA A 114 -21.94 -11.09 -7.47
C ALA A 114 -22.85 -9.85 -7.41
N SER A 115 -23.79 -9.71 -8.36
CA SER A 115 -24.75 -8.58 -8.44
C SER A 115 -25.91 -8.65 -7.45
N VAL A 116 -25.94 -9.66 -6.58
CA VAL A 116 -26.95 -9.78 -5.52
C VAL A 116 -26.33 -9.87 -4.13
N LEU A 117 -25.00 -9.81 -4.03
CA LEU A 117 -24.25 -9.76 -2.78
C LEU A 117 -24.02 -8.30 -2.40
N GLU A 118 -24.99 -7.71 -1.70
CA GLU A 118 -24.99 -6.32 -1.29
C GLU A 118 -23.93 -6.05 -0.22
N ILE A 119 -23.21 -4.94 -0.39
CA ILE A 119 -22.25 -4.40 0.56
C ILE A 119 -22.95 -3.30 1.36
N SER A 120 -23.18 -3.59 2.64
CA SER A 120 -23.86 -2.70 3.57
C SER A 120 -22.89 -1.70 4.20
N THR A 121 -21.69 -2.17 4.57
CA THR A 121 -20.62 -1.36 5.15
C THR A 121 -19.31 -1.71 4.46
N PHE A 122 -18.51 -0.69 4.15
CA PHE A 122 -17.13 -0.89 3.72
C PHE A 122 -16.28 0.26 4.26
N GLY A 123 -15.44 -0.03 5.26
CA GLY A 123 -14.63 0.95 5.98
C GLY A 123 -13.16 0.60 6.01
N TYR A 124 -12.33 1.63 6.21
CA TYR A 124 -10.88 1.52 6.32
C TYR A 124 -10.35 2.40 7.46
N ASP A 125 -9.39 1.88 8.21
CA ASP A 125 -8.62 2.57 9.26
C ASP A 125 -7.35 3.18 8.66
N SER A 126 -7.36 4.49 8.44
CA SER A 126 -6.28 5.20 7.74
C SER A 126 -5.06 5.53 8.61
N ASP A 127 -5.17 5.47 9.94
CA ASP A 127 -4.13 5.91 10.88
C ASP A 127 -3.62 4.81 11.84
N GLY A 128 -4.25 3.63 11.81
CA GLY A 128 -3.85 2.45 12.56
C GLY A 128 -4.29 2.51 14.02
N ASN A 129 -5.31 3.31 14.35
CA ASN A 129 -5.84 3.44 15.71
C ASN A 129 -6.81 2.31 16.11
N GLY A 130 -7.12 1.40 15.19
CA GLY A 130 -8.00 0.25 15.41
C GLY A 130 -9.48 0.56 15.18
N SER A 131 -9.82 1.67 14.52
CA SER A 131 -11.19 2.03 14.14
C SER A 131 -11.22 2.57 12.72
N THR A 132 -12.23 2.16 11.94
CA THR A 132 -12.40 2.67 10.57
C THR A 132 -12.82 4.14 10.60
N ASP A 133 -12.17 4.96 9.78
CA ASP A 133 -12.37 6.41 9.66
C ASP A 133 -12.61 6.86 8.21
N VAL A 134 -12.33 6.00 7.24
CA VAL A 134 -12.64 6.19 5.82
C VAL A 134 -13.80 5.30 5.42
N ASN A 135 -14.84 5.88 4.81
CA ASN A 135 -15.98 5.16 4.26
C ASN A 135 -15.74 4.83 2.78
N LEU A 136 -15.15 3.66 2.52
CA LEU A 136 -14.87 3.17 1.17
C LEU A 136 -16.14 2.90 0.37
N ARG A 137 -17.24 2.50 1.03
CA ARG A 137 -18.53 2.25 0.37
C ARG A 137 -19.05 3.51 -0.36
N ALA A 138 -18.79 4.69 0.20
CA ALA A 138 -19.23 5.96 -0.38
C ALA A 138 -18.45 6.35 -1.66
N LEU A 139 -17.34 5.66 -1.92
CA LEU A 139 -16.48 5.86 -3.09
C LEU A 139 -16.90 4.96 -4.27
N ILE A 140 -17.82 4.02 -4.03
CA ILE A 140 -18.31 3.08 -5.04
C ILE A 140 -19.66 3.56 -5.56
N SER A 141 -19.82 3.51 -6.88
CA SER A 141 -21.09 3.80 -7.55
C SER A 141 -21.80 2.51 -7.94
N ASP A 142 -23.14 2.52 -7.95
CA ASP A 142 -23.94 1.45 -8.54
C ASP A 142 -23.77 1.52 -10.08
N LEU A 143 -22.95 0.63 -10.62
CA LEU A 143 -22.57 0.63 -12.03
C LEU A 143 -23.50 -0.25 -12.87
N ASN A 144 -24.12 -1.25 -12.25
CA ASN A 144 -25.04 -2.17 -12.92
C ASN A 144 -26.52 -1.72 -12.85
N ALA A 145 -26.81 -0.65 -12.09
CA ALA A 145 -28.10 0.00 -11.90
C ALA A 145 -29.18 -0.91 -11.27
N ASN A 146 -28.79 -1.76 -10.32
CA ASN A 146 -29.70 -2.61 -9.55
C ASN A 146 -30.13 -2.00 -8.20
N GLU A 147 -29.79 -0.73 -7.95
CA GLU A 147 -30.10 0.07 -6.76
C GLU A 147 -29.34 -0.32 -5.48
N ILE A 148 -28.35 -1.22 -5.58
CA ILE A 148 -27.45 -1.58 -4.48
C ILE A 148 -26.00 -1.31 -4.85
N ILE A 149 -25.13 -1.34 -3.84
CA ILE A 149 -23.68 -1.46 -4.06
C ILE A 149 -23.34 -2.91 -3.77
N ASP A 150 -22.80 -3.62 -4.74
CA ASP A 150 -22.50 -5.04 -4.64
C ASP A 150 -21.08 -5.39 -5.12
N PHE A 151 -20.71 -6.66 -5.07
CA PHE A 151 -19.39 -7.09 -5.50
C PHE A 151 -19.17 -6.95 -7.02
N ALA A 152 -20.23 -6.98 -7.83
CA ALA A 152 -20.09 -6.73 -9.26
C ALA A 152 -19.74 -5.25 -9.54
N ASP A 153 -20.27 -4.31 -8.75
CA ASP A 153 -19.91 -2.89 -8.86
C ASP A 153 -18.45 -2.64 -8.49
N ILE A 154 -17.96 -3.24 -7.40
CA ILE A 154 -16.56 -3.06 -6.97
C ILE A 154 -15.59 -3.65 -7.98
N GLU A 155 -15.85 -4.85 -8.51
CA GLU A 155 -15.02 -5.44 -9.56
C GLU A 155 -15.04 -4.59 -10.84
N ALA A 156 -16.19 -4.02 -11.21
CA ALA A 156 -16.27 -3.14 -12.37
C ALA A 156 -15.47 -1.84 -12.21
N MET A 157 -15.13 -1.44 -10.97
CA MET A 157 -14.18 -0.36 -10.70
C MET A 157 -12.71 -0.81 -10.81
N SER A 158 -12.41 -2.09 -10.55
CA SER A 158 -11.05 -2.64 -10.71
C SER A 158 -10.55 -2.48 -12.15
N GLY A 159 -9.30 -2.03 -12.31
CA GLY A 159 -8.64 -1.92 -13.62
C GLY A 159 -9.10 -0.76 -14.52
N THR A 160 -10.02 0.07 -14.05
CA THR A 160 -10.38 1.33 -14.70
C THR A 160 -9.56 2.48 -14.10
N ALA A 161 -9.49 3.63 -14.78
CA ALA A 161 -8.87 4.84 -14.24
C ALA A 161 -9.67 5.47 -13.06
N TYR A 162 -10.61 4.72 -12.46
CA TYR A 162 -11.38 5.14 -11.30
C TYR A 162 -10.54 4.93 -10.04
N SER A 163 -9.93 6.04 -9.66
CA SER A 163 -8.91 6.28 -8.65
C SER A 163 -9.36 6.10 -7.19
N ASP A 164 -10.62 5.75 -6.93
CA ASP A 164 -11.19 6.12 -5.63
C ASP A 164 -10.89 5.10 -4.52
N LEU A 165 -10.55 3.85 -4.88
CA LEU A 165 -9.96 2.85 -3.96
C LEU A 165 -8.44 2.72 -4.13
N THR A 166 -7.85 3.62 -4.92
CA THR A 166 -6.40 3.78 -5.05
C THR A 166 -5.96 5.02 -4.28
N ASN A 167 -4.70 5.09 -3.86
CA ASN A 167 -4.16 6.20 -3.11
C ASN A 167 -4.85 6.45 -1.76
N LEU A 168 -5.27 5.38 -1.08
CA LEU A 168 -5.82 5.48 0.26
C LEU A 168 -4.71 5.89 1.23
N ASN A 169 -4.91 6.98 1.96
CA ASN A 169 -3.94 7.49 2.91
C ASN A 169 -3.57 6.42 3.95
N TYR A 170 -2.27 6.14 4.09
CA TYR A 170 -1.75 5.15 5.04
C TYR A 170 -0.82 5.83 6.05
N ALA A 171 -1.42 6.49 7.03
CA ALA A 171 -0.73 7.37 7.97
C ALA A 171 -0.62 6.75 9.37
N GLY A 172 -0.22 7.56 10.35
CA GLY A 172 -0.18 7.15 11.75
C GLY A 172 0.81 6.00 12.02
N THR A 173 0.37 4.99 12.77
CA THR A 173 1.23 3.90 13.24
C THR A 173 1.17 2.71 12.30
N GLN A 174 1.94 2.73 11.22
CA GLN A 174 1.90 1.66 10.20
C GLN A 174 2.34 0.26 10.69
N SER A 175 2.94 0.16 11.88
CA SER A 175 3.32 -1.13 12.47
C SER A 175 2.17 -1.83 13.19
N THR A 176 1.08 -1.12 13.50
CA THR A 176 -0.17 -1.73 13.98
C THR A 176 -1.04 -2.14 12.79
N GLY A 177 -2.04 -2.99 13.04
CA GLY A 177 -2.96 -3.42 11.99
C GLY A 177 -3.97 -2.34 11.67
N HIS A 178 -3.93 -1.86 10.44
CA HIS A 178 -4.96 -1.04 9.83
C HIS A 178 -6.09 -1.94 9.35
N LEU A 179 -7.29 -1.75 9.88
CA LEU A 179 -8.46 -2.54 9.55
C LEU A 179 -9.10 -2.10 8.24
N ILE A 180 -9.37 -3.05 7.36
CA ILE A 180 -10.33 -2.98 6.26
C ILE A 180 -11.51 -3.87 6.67
N HIS A 181 -12.70 -3.28 6.80
CA HIS A 181 -13.89 -3.95 7.33
C HIS A 181 -15.03 -3.91 6.32
N ILE A 182 -15.65 -5.07 6.08
CA ILE A 182 -16.81 -5.20 5.18
C ILE A 182 -17.93 -5.94 5.92
N ASP A 183 -19.13 -5.39 5.83
CA ASP A 183 -20.37 -6.10 6.12
C ASP A 183 -21.25 -6.12 4.88
N GLY A 184 -22.00 -7.20 4.71
CA GLY A 184 -22.96 -7.30 3.63
C GLY A 184 -23.96 -8.40 3.84
N ARG A 185 -24.75 -8.66 2.79
CA ARG A 185 -25.78 -9.69 2.79
C ARG A 185 -26.07 -10.20 1.38
N LEU A 186 -26.65 -11.39 1.31
CA LEU A 186 -27.35 -11.82 0.12
C LEU A 186 -28.67 -11.06 0.03
N HIS A 187 -28.88 -10.25 -1.01
CA HIS A 187 -29.99 -9.31 -1.07
C HIS A 187 -31.35 -10.05 -1.04
N PRO A 188 -32.26 -9.71 -0.11
CA PRO A 188 -33.44 -10.53 0.20
C PRO A 188 -34.46 -10.64 -0.95
N SER A 189 -34.48 -9.68 -1.88
CA SER A 189 -35.44 -9.66 -2.99
C SER A 189 -34.81 -9.65 -4.38
N LEU A 190 -33.49 -9.49 -4.47
CA LEU A 190 -32.77 -9.51 -5.76
C LEU A 190 -32.16 -10.89 -6.00
N ALA A 191 -31.74 -11.59 -4.95
CA ALA A 191 -31.39 -12.99 -5.04
C ALA A 191 -32.60 -13.82 -5.44
N THR A 192 -32.44 -14.67 -6.45
CA THR A 192 -33.52 -15.51 -6.99
C THR A 192 -33.18 -16.99 -6.89
N ASN A 193 -34.11 -17.86 -7.29
CA ASN A 193 -33.82 -19.29 -7.41
C ASN A 193 -32.69 -19.60 -8.40
N ALA A 194 -32.45 -18.73 -9.40
CA ALA A 194 -31.33 -18.89 -10.33
C ALA A 194 -29.98 -18.83 -9.63
N ASN A 195 -29.91 -18.21 -8.44
CA ASN A 195 -28.70 -18.12 -7.64
C ASN A 195 -28.45 -19.31 -6.71
N GLN A 196 -29.33 -20.32 -6.71
CA GLN A 196 -29.28 -21.38 -5.72
C GLN A 196 -28.14 -22.37 -5.99
N GLY A 197 -27.12 -22.33 -5.14
CA GLY A 197 -25.95 -23.20 -5.27
C GLY A 197 -24.79 -22.56 -6.02
N ASP A 198 -24.96 -21.31 -6.46
CA ASP A 198 -23.88 -20.49 -6.96
C ASP A 198 -22.88 -20.15 -5.84
N SER A 199 -21.68 -19.80 -6.26
CA SER A 199 -20.67 -19.24 -5.37
C SER A 199 -19.87 -18.17 -6.07
N ASP A 200 -19.35 -17.23 -5.31
CA ASP A 200 -18.40 -16.23 -5.78
C ASP A 200 -17.17 -16.26 -4.89
N THR A 201 -15.99 -16.31 -5.51
CA THR A 201 -14.72 -16.17 -4.81
C THR A 201 -14.17 -14.77 -5.06
N VAL A 202 -14.34 -13.89 -4.08
CA VAL A 202 -13.80 -12.52 -4.10
C VAL A 202 -12.34 -12.53 -3.67
N THR A 203 -11.48 -11.89 -4.46
CA THR A 203 -10.07 -11.66 -4.11
C THR A 203 -9.82 -10.17 -3.88
N PHE A 204 -9.20 -9.85 -2.74
CA PHE A 204 -8.75 -8.51 -2.38
C PHE A 204 -7.25 -8.39 -2.64
N GLY A 205 -6.87 -7.68 -3.69
CA GLY A 205 -5.50 -7.25 -3.94
C GLY A 205 -5.19 -6.00 -3.11
N ILE A 206 -4.04 -5.99 -2.44
CA ILE A 206 -3.59 -4.82 -1.68
C ILE A 206 -2.16 -4.51 -2.14
N PHE A 207 -1.92 -3.25 -2.45
CA PHE A 207 -0.61 -2.75 -2.80
C PHE A 207 -0.23 -1.62 -1.86
N MET A 208 1.04 -1.60 -1.47
CA MET A 208 1.60 -0.60 -0.57
C MET A 208 2.77 0.06 -1.29
N ASP A 209 2.75 1.39 -1.40
CA ASP A 209 3.77 2.14 -2.12
C ASP A 209 4.18 3.44 -1.39
N GLN A 210 5.34 3.98 -1.76
CA GLN A 210 5.91 5.24 -1.30
C GLN A 210 5.86 6.35 -2.36
N GLY A 211 5.53 6.01 -3.61
CA GLY A 211 5.49 6.96 -4.71
C GLY A 211 4.36 7.99 -4.55
N PRO A 212 4.46 9.15 -5.20
CA PRO A 212 3.30 9.98 -5.48
C PRO A 212 2.52 9.40 -6.67
N HIS A 213 1.20 9.27 -6.54
CA HIS A 213 0.28 9.06 -7.66
C HIS A 213 0.13 10.33 -8.51
#